data_AF-A0A2J9E8R3-F1
#
_entry.id   AF-A0A2J9E8R3-F1
#
_cell.length_a   1.000
_cell.length_b   1.000
_cell.length_c   1.000
_cell.angle_alpha   90.00
_cell.angle_beta   90.00
_cell.angle_gamma   90.00
#
_symmetry.space_group_name_H-M   'P 1'
#
loop_
_entity.id
_entity.type
_entity.pdbx_description
1 polymer ?
#
loop_
_entity_poly.entity_id
_entity_poly.type
_entity_poly.pdbx_seq_one_letter_code
_entity_poly.pdbx_strand_id
1 'polypeptide(L)'
;MKAATFLLAGAALLLSACSSNSDNEPPQQATAAHIQPHVIMSSLAETNCAGAGGTLAFSHQLDGTRIGMCQLANGRRCDEQALIGGNCAR
;
A
#
# COMPACT_ATOMS: atom_id res chain seq x y z
N MET A 1 -43.15 -31.05 -1.69
CA MET A 1 -42.15 -30.20 -1.01
C MET A 1 -40.77 -30.88 -0.88
N LYS A 2 -40.68 -32.19 -0.60
CA LYS A 2 -39.39 -32.90 -0.42
C LYS A 2 -38.54 -33.09 -1.70
N ALA A 3 -39.17 -33.23 -2.87
CA ALA A 3 -38.45 -33.39 -4.13
C ALA A 3 -37.73 -32.11 -4.58
N ALA A 4 -38.33 -30.94 -4.33
CA ALA A 4 -37.74 -29.65 -4.64
C ALA A 4 -36.48 -29.37 -3.82
N THR A 5 -36.47 -29.77 -2.55
CA THR A 5 -35.29 -29.64 -1.68
C THR A 5 -34.12 -30.52 -2.13
N PHE A 6 -34.39 -31.73 -2.68
CA PHE A 6 -33.33 -32.58 -3.22
C PHE A 6 -32.73 -32.02 -4.52
N LEU A 7 -33.56 -31.43 -5.39
CA LEU A 7 -33.09 -30.79 -6.62
C LEU A 7 -32.24 -29.55 -6.34
N LEU A 8 -32.64 -28.72 -5.38
CA LEU A 8 -31.88 -27.54 -4.96
C LEU A 8 -30.52 -27.91 -4.35
N ALA A 9 -30.48 -28.97 -3.53
CA ALA A 9 -29.23 -29.45 -2.95
C ALA A 9 -28.27 -30.02 -4.00
N GLY A 10 -28.78 -30.78 -4.97
CA GLY A 10 -27.98 -31.32 -6.07
C GLY A 10 -27.41 -30.22 -6.98
N ALA A 11 -28.20 -29.19 -7.28
CA ALA A 11 -27.74 -28.04 -8.05
C ALA A 11 -26.61 -27.27 -7.35
N ALA A 12 -26.73 -27.02 -6.04
CA ALA A 12 -25.70 -26.33 -5.28
C ALA A 12 -24.34 -27.08 -5.27
N LEU A 13 -24.37 -28.41 -5.20
CA LEU A 13 -23.18 -29.25 -5.29
C LEU A 13 -22.51 -29.17 -6.67
N LEU A 14 -23.29 -29.14 -7.76
CA LEU A 14 -22.77 -29.03 -9.12
C LEU A 14 -22.13 -27.67 -9.40
N LEU A 15 -22.65 -26.57 -8.86
CA LEU A 15 -22.04 -25.24 -9.03
C LEU A 15 -20.69 -25.09 -8.31
N SER A 16 -20.45 -25.84 -7.23
CA SER A 16 -19.18 -25.79 -6.48
C SER A 16 -17.99 -26.39 -7.26
N ALA A 17 -18.26 -27.30 -8.20
CA ALA A 17 -17.23 -27.94 -9.03
C ALA A 17 -16.72 -27.05 -10.18
N CYS A 18 -17.42 -25.97 -10.51
CA CYS A 18 -16.99 -25.02 -11.54
C CYS A 18 -16.00 -23.95 -11.03
N SER A 19 -15.66 -23.94 -9.74
CA SER A 19 -14.76 -22.93 -9.14
C SER A 19 -13.29 -23.37 -9.06
N SER A 20 -12.90 -24.50 -9.64
CA SER A 20 -11.55 -25.04 -9.48
C SER A 20 -10.94 -25.50 -10.79
N ASN A 21 -10.61 -24.53 -11.65
CA ASN A 21 -9.43 -24.64 -12.50
C ASN A 21 -8.43 -23.55 -12.07
N SER A 22 -7.92 -23.67 -10.83
CA SER A 22 -6.88 -22.79 -10.27
C SER A 22 -5.52 -22.93 -10.97
N ASP A 23 -5.36 -23.91 -11.88
CA ASP A 23 -4.08 -24.15 -12.55
C ASP A 23 -3.82 -23.27 -13.78
N ASN A 24 -4.73 -22.31 -14.10
CA ASN A 24 -4.62 -21.43 -15.27
C ASN A 24 -4.70 -19.94 -14.89
N GLU A 25 -4.33 -19.56 -13.67
CA GLU A 25 -4.01 -18.15 -13.43
C GLU A 25 -2.58 -17.90 -13.94
N PRO A 26 -2.39 -17.12 -15.03
CA PRO A 26 -1.05 -16.73 -15.43
C PRO A 26 -0.41 -16.00 -14.24
N PRO A 27 0.86 -16.26 -13.91
CA PRO A 27 1.52 -15.54 -12.84
C PRO A 27 1.33 -14.04 -13.13
N GLN A 28 0.82 -13.30 -12.15
CA GLN A 28 0.79 -11.84 -12.15
C GLN A 28 2.24 -11.36 -12.18
N GLN A 29 2.83 -11.43 -13.36
CA GLN A 29 4.18 -10.98 -13.64
C GLN A 29 4.06 -9.47 -13.75
N ALA A 30 4.02 -8.83 -12.58
CA ALA A 30 4.05 -7.40 -12.44
C ALA A 30 5.31 -6.89 -13.16
N THR A 31 5.16 -6.61 -14.44
CA THR A 31 6.21 -6.18 -15.38
C THR A 31 6.45 -4.67 -15.24
N ALA A 32 5.84 -4.02 -14.25
CA ALA A 32 6.30 -2.73 -13.79
C ALA A 32 7.69 -2.97 -13.17
N ALA A 33 8.72 -2.47 -13.85
CA ALA A 33 10.08 -2.44 -13.34
C ALA A 33 10.04 -2.09 -11.84
N HIS A 34 10.53 -3.00 -10.99
CA HIS A 34 10.57 -2.83 -9.55
C HIS A 34 11.64 -1.78 -9.20
N ILE A 35 11.36 -0.53 -9.57
CA ILE A 35 12.12 0.63 -9.15
C ILE A 35 11.49 0.99 -7.82
N GLN A 36 12.18 0.64 -6.73
CA GLN A 36 11.77 1.10 -5.41
C GLN A 36 11.74 2.63 -5.46
N PRO A 37 10.58 3.26 -5.26
CA PRO A 37 10.49 4.70 -5.32
C PRO A 37 11.32 5.27 -4.16
N HIS A 38 12.42 5.93 -4.52
CA HIS A 38 13.29 6.65 -3.59
C HIS A 38 12.71 8.04 -3.35
N VAL A 39 12.48 8.39 -2.08
CA VAL A 39 12.08 9.74 -1.67
C VAL A 39 13.27 10.67 -1.86
N ILE A 40 13.15 11.64 -2.76
CA ILE A 40 14.17 12.67 -2.96
C ILE A 40 13.90 13.80 -1.96
N MET A 41 14.85 14.08 -1.07
CA MET A 41 14.81 15.23 -0.18
C MET A 41 16.24 15.77 0.04
N SER A 42 16.40 16.96 0.61
CA SER A 42 17.73 17.47 0.97
C SER A 42 18.38 16.61 2.04
N SER A 43 19.71 16.48 1.99
CA SER A 43 20.50 15.74 2.97
C SER A 43 20.22 16.19 4.40
N LEU A 44 19.99 17.49 4.62
CA LEU A 44 19.65 18.04 5.92
C LEU A 44 18.32 17.47 6.43
N ALA A 45 17.28 17.49 5.60
CA ALA A 45 15.97 16.97 5.96
C ALA A 45 15.99 15.44 6.17
N GLU A 46 16.77 14.70 5.38
CA GLU A 46 16.99 13.26 5.59
C GLU A 46 17.65 12.99 6.93
N THR A 47 18.74 13.72 7.27
CA THR A 47 19.41 13.56 8.57
C THR A 47 18.51 13.93 9.75
N ASN A 48 17.70 14.99 9.62
CA ASN A 48 16.76 15.39 10.66
C ASN A 48 15.63 14.37 10.83
N CYS A 49 15.14 13.79 9.73
CA CYS A 49 14.13 12.74 9.78
C CYS A 49 14.65 11.49 10.51
N ALA A 50 15.83 11.02 10.13
CA ALA A 50 16.47 9.88 10.78
C ALA A 50 16.80 10.18 12.26
N GLY A 51 17.29 11.39 12.56
CA GLY A 51 17.58 11.84 13.92
C GLY A 51 16.35 11.96 14.81
N ALA A 52 15.19 12.27 14.24
CA ALA A 52 13.91 12.27 14.95
C ALA A 52 13.27 10.88 15.09
N GLY A 53 13.95 9.81 14.63
CA GLY A 53 13.43 8.44 14.65
C GLY A 53 12.31 8.20 13.64
N GLY A 54 12.27 8.96 12.55
CA GLY A 54 11.32 8.80 11.46
C GLY A 54 11.89 8.04 10.26
N THR A 55 11.00 7.78 9.31
CA THR A 55 11.30 7.15 8.02
C THR A 55 10.79 8.01 6.87
N LEU A 56 11.55 8.07 5.79
CA LEU A 56 11.13 8.76 4.57
C LEU A 56 9.99 7.99 3.89
N ALA A 57 8.92 8.68 3.54
CA ALA A 57 7.77 8.11 2.85
C ALA A 57 7.19 9.10 1.84
N PHE A 58 6.53 8.58 0.81
CA PHE A 58 5.74 9.41 -0.09
C PHE A 58 4.35 9.67 0.48
N SER A 59 3.82 10.85 0.18
CA SER A 59 2.42 11.17 0.37
C SER A 59 1.84 11.76 -0.91
N HIS A 60 0.58 11.43 -1.19
CA HIS A 60 -0.17 12.03 -2.27
C HIS A 60 -0.85 13.30 -1.77
N GLN A 61 -0.71 14.41 -2.49
CA GLN A 61 -1.55 15.59 -2.29
C GLN A 61 -2.90 15.42 -3.02
N LEU A 62 -3.83 16.32 -2.69
CA LEU A 62 -5.13 16.41 -3.36
C LEU A 62 -5.03 16.73 -4.86
N ASP A 63 -3.91 17.32 -5.30
CA ASP A 63 -3.61 17.59 -6.70
C ASP A 63 -3.11 16.35 -7.47
N GLY A 64 -2.90 15.22 -6.77
CA GLY A 64 -2.35 13.98 -7.33
C GLY A 64 -0.82 13.90 -7.34
N THR A 65 -0.13 14.97 -6.96
CA THR A 65 1.33 15.02 -6.86
C THR A 65 1.80 14.15 -5.70
N ARG A 66 2.95 13.49 -5.87
CA ARG A 66 3.64 12.77 -4.79
C ARG A 66 4.72 13.66 -4.20
N ILE A 67 4.65 13.90 -2.90
CA ILE A 67 5.67 14.61 -2.15
C ILE A 67 6.40 13.68 -1.19
N GLY A 68 7.69 13.93 -1.00
CA GLY A 68 8.48 13.29 0.05
C GLY A 68 8.13 13.89 1.42
N MET A 69 7.88 13.05 2.41
CA MET A 69 7.66 13.45 3.78
C MET A 69 8.41 12.53 4.74
N CYS A 70 8.80 13.05 5.90
CA CYS A 70 9.23 12.23 7.02
C CYS A 70 8.02 11.75 7.81
N GLN A 71 7.92 10.45 8.03
CA GLN A 71 6.92 9.82 8.86
C GLN A 71 7.56 9.44 10.20
N LEU A 72 7.11 10.07 11.28
CA LEU A 72 7.63 9.87 12.63
C LEU A 72 6.89 8.73 13.33
N ALA A 73 7.55 8.10 14.32
CA ALA A 73 6.95 7.03 15.12
C ALA A 73 5.71 7.47 15.93
N ASN A 74 5.56 8.77 16.20
CA ASN A 74 4.37 9.36 16.83
C ASN A 74 3.19 9.54 15.87
N GLY A 75 3.32 9.14 14.60
CA GLY A 75 2.29 9.30 13.57
C GLY A 75 2.27 10.64 12.86
N ARG A 76 3.15 11.60 13.23
CA ARG A 76 3.27 12.88 12.53
C ARG A 76 3.95 12.69 11.18
N ARG A 77 3.53 13.51 10.21
CA ARG A 77 4.12 13.58 8.88
C ARG A 77 4.58 15.00 8.65
N CYS A 78 5.83 15.16 8.26
CA CYS A 78 6.43 16.47 8.06
C CYS A 78 7.03 16.56 6.66
N ASP A 79 6.82 17.70 6.04
CA ASP A 79 7.49 18.08 4.83
C ASP A 79 8.95 18.49 5.11
N GLU A 80 9.69 18.67 4.02
CA GLU A 80 11.09 19.07 4.06
C GLU A 80 11.33 20.35 4.86
N GLN A 81 10.49 21.38 4.71
CA GLN A 81 10.70 22.67 5.35
C GLN A 81 10.47 22.59 6.85
N ALA A 82 9.47 21.82 7.29
CA ALA A 82 9.24 21.56 8.71
C ALA A 82 10.38 20.77 9.37
N LEU A 83 11.05 19.89 8.62
CA LEU A 83 12.23 19.16 9.08
C LEU A 83 13.46 20.06 9.18
N ILE A 84 13.72 20.89 8.17
CA ILE A 84 14.84 21.84 8.16
C ILE A 84 14.65 22.91 9.25
N GLY A 85 13.43 23.42 9.41
CA GLY A 85 13.08 24.43 10.41
C GLY A 85 12.96 23.88 11.84
N GLY A 86 13.14 22.58 12.06
CA GLY A 86 13.09 21.97 13.41
C GLY A 86 11.69 21.90 14.04
N ASN A 87 10.62 22.24 13.31
CA ASN A 87 9.24 22.21 13.80
C ASN A 87 8.63 20.79 13.81
N CYS A 88 9.29 19.84 13.15
CA CYS A 88 8.81 18.47 13.00
C CYS A 88 9.12 17.55 14.20
N ALA A 89 10.28 17.74 14.85
CA ALA A 89 10.80 16.79 15.85
C ALA A 89 10.44 17.11 17.31
N ARG A 90 9.72 18.22 17.55
CA ARG A 90 9.29 18.65 18.90
C ARG A 90 7.90 18.14 19.24
#